data_AF-A0A178DUP1-F1
#
_entry.id   AF-A0A178DUP1-F1
#
_cell.length_a   1.000
_cell.length_b   1.000
_cell.length_c   1.000
_cell.angle_alpha   90.00
_cell.angle_beta   90.00
_cell.angle_gamma   90.00
#
_symmetry.space_group_name_H-M   'P 1'
#
loop_
_entity.id
_entity.type
_entity.pdbx_description
1 polymer ?
#
loop_
_entity_poly.entity_id
_entity_poly.type
_entity_poly.pdbx_seq_one_letter_code
_entity_poly.pdbx_strand_id
1 'polypeptide(L)'
;MQHVRLRVRSCEALFTDPSTPDKTISLPHLKSFIYTCSHPPHIPLPTCHHPGRYDITHDNPNILWHTITSHLQTLVSTPNAVPPDAQVYAFIATASQDYGLSLWQAHIRADMRAQTSLVLPHTAVWFEDHLRGSHMLRLLDGSEVMSEPATIEAIAEGQLWLEARGGARLPAAVLADALAGKPSFAVGCVEKPLAHTKSGTQWRKDNPTMQLRAWINEEIEGRRKISAVIRRGEDGYLSLERVREIGYGE
;
A
#
# COMPACT_ATOMS: atom_id res chain seq x y z
N MET A 1 10.34 19.99 -2.85
CA MET A 1 9.23 19.14 -3.33
C MET A 1 8.21 19.01 -2.21
N GLN A 2 6.92 19.30 -2.44
CA GLN A 2 5.90 19.27 -1.37
C GLN A 2 5.18 17.92 -1.27
N HIS A 3 4.83 17.33 -2.40
CA HIS A 3 4.16 16.04 -2.47
C HIS A 3 5.01 15.11 -3.31
N VAL A 4 5.42 13.98 -2.74
CA VAL A 4 6.29 13.01 -3.40
C VAL A 4 5.73 11.61 -3.20
N ARG A 5 5.64 10.85 -4.31
CA ARG A 5 5.34 9.42 -4.30
C ARG A 5 6.45 8.71 -5.06
N LEU A 6 7.18 7.85 -4.36
CA LEU A 6 8.22 7.03 -4.94
C LEU A 6 7.72 5.60 -5.00
N ARG A 7 7.59 5.07 -6.21
CA ARG A 7 7.42 3.63 -6.41
C ARG A 7 8.76 3.04 -6.80
N VAL A 8 9.32 2.25 -5.91
CA VAL A 8 10.66 1.71 -6.08
C VAL A 8 10.58 0.20 -6.22
N ARG A 9 11.30 -0.32 -7.22
CA ARG A 9 11.40 -1.76 -7.49
C ARG A 9 12.58 -2.38 -6.75
N SER A 10 13.71 -1.69 -6.64
CA SER A 10 14.87 -2.07 -5.82
C SER A 10 15.26 -0.93 -4.88
N CYS A 11 15.16 -1.16 -3.56
CA CYS A 11 15.01 -0.08 -2.59
C CYS A 11 16.32 0.55 -2.09
N GLU A 12 17.43 0.30 -2.77
CA GLU A 12 18.74 0.63 -2.20
C GLU A 12 19.23 2.05 -2.56
N ALA A 13 18.77 2.64 -3.67
CA ALA A 13 19.42 3.86 -4.16
C ALA A 13 19.11 5.15 -3.38
N LEU A 14 17.96 5.29 -2.71
CA LEU A 14 17.57 6.58 -2.11
C LEU A 14 17.98 6.75 -0.65
N PHE A 15 18.11 5.65 0.08
CA PHE A 15 18.39 5.63 1.52
C PHE A 15 19.54 4.70 1.90
N THR A 16 20.09 3.91 0.97
CA THR A 16 21.11 2.90 1.32
C THR A 16 22.41 3.12 0.56
N ASP A 17 22.69 4.35 0.10
CA ASP A 17 24.02 4.69 -0.39
C ASP A 17 25.00 4.65 0.81
N PRO A 18 25.89 3.64 0.89
CA PRO A 18 26.80 3.51 2.03
C PRO A 18 27.87 4.61 2.04
N SER A 19 28.04 5.33 0.94
CA SER A 19 28.98 6.45 0.82
C SER A 19 28.40 7.79 1.28
N THR A 20 27.08 7.89 1.41
CA THR A 20 26.38 9.09 1.88
C THR A 20 25.80 8.82 3.27
N PRO A 21 26.29 9.47 4.34
CA PRO A 21 25.72 9.25 5.66
C PRO A 21 24.25 9.69 5.69
N ASP A 22 23.38 8.82 6.20
CA ASP A 22 21.92 8.98 6.37
C ASP A 22 21.48 10.34 6.96
N LYS A 23 22.40 10.98 7.69
CA LYS A 23 22.23 12.28 8.36
C LYS A 23 22.09 13.47 7.40
N THR A 24 22.13 13.27 6.08
CA THR A 24 22.10 14.35 5.08
C THR A 24 20.75 14.56 4.42
N ILE A 25 19.78 13.65 4.57
CA ILE A 25 18.48 13.78 3.91
C ILE A 25 17.57 14.69 4.74
N SER A 26 17.26 15.86 4.18
CA SER A 26 16.31 16.82 4.73
C SER A 26 15.27 17.21 3.67
N LEU A 27 14.00 17.17 4.05
CA LEU A 27 12.84 17.51 3.22
C LEU A 27 11.99 18.60 3.91
N PRO A 28 12.53 19.82 4.10
CA PRO A 28 11.92 20.85 4.95
C PRO A 28 10.62 21.45 4.41
N HIS A 29 10.25 21.13 3.16
CA HIS A 29 9.03 21.61 2.52
C HIS A 29 8.04 20.48 2.22
N LEU A 30 8.28 19.28 2.74
CA LEU A 30 7.43 18.13 2.50
C LEU A 30 6.08 18.30 3.22
N LYS A 31 5.00 17.98 2.50
CA LYS A 31 3.64 17.83 3.03
C LYS A 31 3.18 16.38 3.02
N SER A 32 3.51 15.63 1.97
CA SER A 32 3.20 14.21 1.89
C SER A 32 4.30 13.43 1.17
N PHE A 33 4.73 12.31 1.75
CA PHE A 33 5.65 11.35 1.17
C PHE A 33 5.09 9.94 1.27
N ILE A 34 5.07 9.22 0.14
CA ILE A 34 4.74 7.80 0.10
C ILE A 34 5.89 7.06 -0.56
N TYR A 35 6.48 6.12 0.17
CA TYR A 35 7.43 5.17 -0.37
C TYR A 35 6.75 3.82 -0.59
N THR A 36 6.53 3.46 -1.85
CA THR A 36 5.92 2.19 -2.24
C THR A 36 7.01 1.18 -2.59
N CYS A 37 7.14 0.16 -1.73
CA CYS A 37 7.95 -1.03 -1.96
C CYS A 37 7.17 -1.93 -2.94
N SER A 38 7.54 -1.89 -4.22
CA SER A 38 6.87 -2.70 -5.25
C SER A 38 7.65 -3.96 -5.55
N HIS A 39 6.96 -5.11 -5.48
CA HIS A 39 7.52 -6.41 -5.83
C HIS A 39 7.28 -6.71 -7.32
N PRO A 40 8.30 -6.71 -8.19
CA PRO A 40 8.17 -7.31 -9.51
C PRO A 40 8.23 -8.85 -9.37
N PRO A 41 7.24 -9.59 -9.88
CA PRO A 41 7.32 -11.04 -9.84
C PRO A 41 8.54 -11.53 -10.64
N HIS A 42 9.35 -12.38 -10.00
CA HIS A 42 10.42 -13.18 -10.63
C HIS A 42 11.61 -12.42 -11.26
N ILE A 43 11.83 -11.15 -10.91
CA ILE A 43 12.99 -10.40 -11.42
C ILE A 43 14.04 -10.25 -10.31
N PRO A 44 15.23 -10.87 -10.42
CA PRO A 44 16.33 -10.59 -9.51
C PRO A 44 16.72 -9.12 -9.63
N LEU A 45 16.87 -8.45 -8.49
CA LEU A 45 17.20 -7.04 -8.44
C LEU A 45 18.67 -6.85 -8.06
N PRO A 46 19.43 -6.03 -8.80
CA PRO A 46 20.78 -5.69 -8.41
C PRO A 46 20.77 -4.81 -7.16
N THR A 47 21.67 -5.10 -6.23
CA THR A 47 21.93 -4.29 -5.04
C THR A 47 22.93 -3.19 -5.34
N CYS A 48 22.79 -2.04 -4.69
CA CYS A 48 23.72 -0.91 -4.67
C CYS A 48 24.95 -1.18 -3.77
N HIS A 49 25.09 -2.40 -3.21
CA HIS A 49 26.22 -2.76 -2.38
C HIS A 49 27.28 -3.57 -3.16
N HIS A 50 28.46 -2.96 -3.23
CA HIS A 50 29.77 -3.47 -3.65
C HIS A 50 30.24 -3.25 -5.10
N PRO A 51 31.27 -2.42 -5.35
CA PRO A 51 31.88 -2.21 -6.67
C PRO A 51 32.77 -3.39 -7.14
N GLY A 52 32.58 -4.60 -6.61
CA GLY A 52 33.51 -5.71 -6.87
C GLY A 52 32.96 -7.13 -6.73
N ARG A 53 31.70 -7.33 -6.31
CA ARG A 53 31.08 -8.66 -6.27
C ARG A 53 29.61 -8.55 -6.65
N TYR A 54 29.23 -9.26 -7.70
CA TYR A 54 27.83 -9.48 -8.10
C TYR A 54 27.16 -10.45 -7.13
N ASP A 55 27.08 -10.10 -5.85
CA ASP A 55 26.27 -10.86 -4.91
C ASP A 55 24.82 -10.41 -5.10
N ILE A 56 24.14 -11.06 -6.05
CA ILE A 56 22.72 -10.90 -6.34
C ILE A 56 21.94 -11.41 -5.12
N THR A 57 21.80 -10.59 -4.08
CA THR A 57 20.88 -10.89 -2.99
C THR A 57 19.47 -10.84 -3.56
N HIS A 58 18.81 -11.99 -3.50
CA HIS A 58 17.51 -12.21 -4.08
C HIS A 58 16.53 -11.20 -3.48
N ASP A 59 15.61 -10.70 -4.32
CA ASP A 59 14.47 -9.84 -3.98
C ASP A 59 13.78 -10.30 -2.68
N ASN A 60 14.26 -9.80 -1.54
CA ASN A 60 13.73 -10.14 -0.23
C ASN A 60 12.93 -8.94 0.27
N PRO A 61 11.60 -8.95 0.06
CA PRO A 61 10.74 -7.82 0.40
C PRO A 61 10.77 -7.50 1.90
N ASN A 62 11.07 -8.48 2.75
CA ASN A 62 11.19 -8.25 4.20
C ASN A 62 12.42 -7.39 4.50
N ILE A 63 13.56 -7.70 3.89
CA ILE A 63 14.80 -6.92 4.07
C ILE A 63 14.58 -5.49 3.56
N LEU A 64 13.99 -5.34 2.36
CA LEU A 64 13.71 -4.02 1.79
C LEU A 64 12.79 -3.21 2.71
N TRP A 65 11.68 -3.81 3.15
CA TRP A 65 10.73 -3.18 4.06
C TRP A 65 11.40 -2.69 5.35
N HIS A 66 12.19 -3.53 6.02
CA HIS A 66 12.89 -3.16 7.25
C HIS A 66 13.90 -2.03 7.04
N THR A 67 14.68 -2.08 5.96
CA THR A 67 15.64 -1.03 5.63
C THR A 67 14.93 0.31 5.43
N ILE A 68 13.97 0.38 4.51
CA ILE A 68 13.26 1.62 4.18
C ILE A 68 12.56 2.21 5.41
N THR A 69 11.85 1.37 6.15
CA THR A 69 11.10 1.81 7.34
C THR A 69 12.04 2.33 8.43
N SER A 70 13.21 1.71 8.63
CA SER A 70 14.26 2.21 9.53
C SER A 70 14.75 3.60 9.11
N HIS A 71 15.13 3.79 7.84
CA HIS A 71 15.59 5.11 7.36
C HIS A 71 14.49 6.17 7.45
N LEU A 72 13.24 5.79 7.17
CA LEU A 72 12.11 6.71 7.31
C LEU A 72 11.79 7.04 8.78
N GLN A 73 11.98 6.09 9.72
CA GLN A 73 11.91 6.37 11.15
C GLN A 73 13.00 7.37 11.57
N THR A 74 14.23 7.18 11.11
CA THR A 74 15.33 8.14 11.34
C THR A 74 14.99 9.51 10.78
N LEU A 75 14.46 9.56 9.55
CA LEU A 75 14.07 10.81 8.89
C LEU A 75 13.02 11.58 9.69
N VAL A 76 11.93 10.93 10.13
CA VAL A 76 10.86 11.61 10.88
C VAL A 76 11.26 11.95 12.32
N SER A 77 12.26 11.25 12.88
CA SER A 77 12.80 11.49 14.22
C SER A 77 13.91 12.54 14.25
N THR A 78 14.52 12.83 13.09
CA THR A 78 15.58 13.83 12.99
C THR A 78 14.98 15.23 13.10
N PRO A 79 15.44 16.07 14.06
CA PRO A 79 14.95 17.43 14.21
C PRO A 79 15.07 18.24 12.92
N ASN A 80 14.00 18.93 12.54
CA ASN A 80 13.92 19.80 11.35
C ASN A 80 14.16 19.11 9.99
N ALA A 81 14.28 17.77 9.94
CA ALA A 81 14.44 17.08 8.67
C ALA A 81 13.13 17.01 7.87
N VAL A 82 11.99 16.92 8.55
CA VAL A 82 10.66 16.91 7.93
C VAL A 82 9.68 17.73 8.78
N PRO A 83 8.82 18.58 8.18
CA PRO A 83 7.79 19.32 8.91
C PRO A 83 6.91 18.40 9.77
N PRO A 84 6.54 18.79 11.01
CA PRO A 84 5.84 17.93 11.95
C PRO A 84 4.43 17.51 11.48
N ASP A 85 3.82 18.30 10.61
CA ASP A 85 2.51 18.08 9.99
C ASP A 85 2.60 17.26 8.69
N ALA A 86 3.80 16.99 8.19
CA ALA A 86 3.98 16.21 6.98
C ALA A 86 3.57 14.75 7.19
N GLN A 87 2.79 14.23 6.26
CA GLN A 87 2.40 12.83 6.18
C GLN A 87 3.54 12.01 5.57
N VAL A 88 4.06 11.03 6.29
CA VAL A 88 5.16 10.17 5.82
C VAL A 88 4.74 8.72 5.94
N TYR A 89 4.59 8.06 4.79
CA TYR A 89 4.10 6.69 4.69
C TYR A 89 5.09 5.76 4.00
N ALA A 90 5.21 4.54 4.52
CA ALA A 90 5.74 3.40 3.79
C ALA A 90 4.57 2.49 3.36
N PHE A 91 4.64 1.96 2.14
CA PHE A 91 3.58 1.12 1.57
C PHE A 91 4.17 -0.14 0.97
N ILE A 92 3.56 -1.29 1.25
CA ILE A 92 3.92 -2.59 0.68
C ILE A 92 2.68 -3.47 0.48
N ALA A 93 2.74 -4.36 -0.50
CA ALA A 93 1.77 -5.43 -0.66
C ALA A 93 2.43 -6.78 -0.28
N THR A 94 1.76 -7.60 0.52
CA THR A 94 2.26 -8.94 0.84
C THR A 94 2.00 -9.89 -0.33
N ALA A 95 3.00 -10.70 -0.70
CA ALA A 95 2.87 -11.70 -1.75
C ALA A 95 1.97 -12.87 -1.30
N SER A 96 1.20 -13.44 -2.24
CA SER A 96 0.51 -14.73 -2.03
C SER A 96 1.47 -15.86 -2.33
N GLN A 97 1.49 -16.90 -1.50
CA GLN A 97 2.01 -18.21 -1.87
C GLN A 97 1.07 -19.34 -1.44
N ASP A 98 -0.17 -19.04 -1.04
CA ASP A 98 -1.05 -20.07 -0.50
C ASP A 98 -2.23 -20.34 -1.42
N TYR A 99 -2.13 -21.45 -2.14
CA TYR A 99 -3.21 -22.02 -2.93
C TYR A 99 -4.32 -22.64 -2.04
N GLY A 100 -4.14 -22.70 -0.72
CA GLY A 100 -5.07 -23.27 0.26
C GLY A 100 -6.23 -22.37 0.70
N LEU A 101 -6.33 -21.14 0.18
CA LEU A 101 -7.43 -20.17 0.38
C LEU A 101 -7.63 -19.64 1.81
N SER A 102 -6.74 -19.94 2.77
CA SER A 102 -6.83 -19.49 4.17
C SER A 102 -5.98 -18.24 4.48
N LEU A 103 -5.03 -17.91 3.62
CA LEU A 103 -4.14 -16.75 3.77
C LEU A 103 -4.51 -15.66 2.78
N TRP A 104 -4.66 -14.44 3.30
CA TRP A 104 -5.03 -13.27 2.52
C TRP A 104 -3.80 -12.42 2.22
N GLN A 105 -3.73 -11.91 0.99
CA GLN A 105 -2.81 -10.82 0.69
C GLN A 105 -3.26 -9.58 1.46
N ALA A 106 -2.34 -8.67 1.70
CA ALA A 106 -2.65 -7.41 2.36
C ALA A 106 -1.87 -6.26 1.74
N HIS A 107 -2.52 -5.11 1.64
CA HIS A 107 -1.81 -3.85 1.50
C HIS A 107 -1.55 -3.29 2.89
N ILE A 108 -0.29 -2.97 3.16
CA ILE A 108 0.15 -2.44 4.44
C ILE A 108 0.64 -1.01 4.17
N ARG A 109 -0.01 -0.05 4.82
CA ARG A 109 0.40 1.36 4.84
C ARG A 109 0.83 1.73 6.25
N ALA A 110 2.13 1.89 6.45
CA ALA A 110 2.70 2.32 7.72
C ALA A 110 2.79 3.85 7.78
N ASP A 111 2.22 4.43 8.82
CA ASP A 111 2.41 5.84 9.20
C ASP A 111 3.66 5.95 10.07
N MET A 112 4.70 6.56 9.51
CA MET A 112 6.01 6.64 10.16
C MET A 112 5.99 7.57 11.38
N ARG A 113 5.08 8.56 11.41
CA ARG A 113 4.94 9.50 12.53
C ARG A 113 4.06 8.93 13.63
N ALA A 114 2.89 8.42 13.26
CA ALA A 114 1.96 7.85 14.22
C ALA A 114 2.43 6.47 14.75
N GLN A 115 3.44 5.87 14.13
CA GLN A 115 3.94 4.52 14.43
C GLN A 115 2.82 3.48 14.44
N THR A 116 1.99 3.54 13.41
CA THR A 116 0.89 2.59 13.20
C THR A 116 0.94 2.06 11.78
N SER A 117 0.37 0.88 11.54
CA SER A 117 0.16 0.41 10.17
C SER A 117 -1.28 0.00 9.94
N LEU A 118 -1.84 0.47 8.83
CA LEU A 118 -3.13 0.03 8.34
C LEU A 118 -2.90 -1.17 7.43
N VAL A 119 -3.48 -2.31 7.80
CA VAL A 119 -3.43 -3.56 7.06
C VAL A 119 -4.80 -3.82 6.44
N LEU A 120 -4.85 -3.82 5.10
CA LEU A 120 -6.06 -3.98 4.31
C LEU A 120 -6.01 -5.31 3.55
N PRO A 121 -6.77 -6.33 4.00
CA PRO A 121 -6.82 -7.63 3.36
C PRO A 121 -7.43 -7.52 1.97
N HIS A 122 -6.82 -8.20 1.00
CA HIS A 122 -7.36 -8.33 -0.34
C HIS A 122 -7.11 -9.73 -0.92
N THR A 123 -7.91 -10.09 -1.91
CA THR A 123 -7.75 -11.33 -2.66
C THR A 123 -8.36 -11.22 -4.04
N ALA A 124 -7.91 -12.07 -4.97
CA ALA A 124 -8.64 -12.35 -6.19
C ALA A 124 -9.84 -13.26 -5.87
N VAL A 125 -11.02 -12.89 -6.34
CA VAL A 125 -12.25 -13.69 -6.22
C VAL A 125 -12.42 -14.65 -7.40
N TRP A 126 -11.75 -14.35 -8.51
CA TRP A 126 -11.74 -15.19 -9.70
C TRP A 126 -10.37 -15.18 -10.35
N PHE A 127 -9.92 -16.35 -10.81
CA PHE A 127 -8.57 -16.56 -11.38
C PHE A 127 -8.50 -16.36 -12.90
N GLU A 128 -9.62 -16.18 -13.60
CA GLU A 128 -9.54 -15.74 -14.99
C GLU A 128 -9.36 -14.22 -15.00
N ASP A 129 -8.17 -13.77 -15.38
CA ASP A 129 -7.71 -12.37 -15.48
C ASP A 129 -8.62 -11.42 -16.30
N HIS A 130 -9.74 -11.90 -16.81
CA HIS A 130 -10.63 -11.22 -17.75
C HIS A 130 -11.82 -10.52 -17.07
N LEU A 131 -12.21 -10.93 -15.86
CA LEU A 131 -13.33 -10.27 -15.17
C LEU A 131 -12.84 -9.03 -14.43
N ARG A 132 -12.95 -7.85 -15.06
CA ARG A 132 -12.65 -6.57 -14.40
C ARG A 132 -13.45 -6.43 -13.11
N GLY A 133 -12.79 -5.99 -12.04
CA GLY A 133 -13.43 -5.88 -10.73
C GLY A 133 -13.48 -7.18 -9.93
N SER A 134 -12.71 -8.22 -10.29
CA SER A 134 -12.67 -9.51 -9.59
C SER A 134 -11.78 -9.54 -8.35
N HIS A 135 -11.12 -8.44 -7.97
CA HIS A 135 -10.38 -8.39 -6.70
C HIS A 135 -11.21 -7.73 -5.62
N MET A 136 -11.17 -8.30 -4.43
CA MET A 136 -11.82 -7.73 -3.25
C MET A 136 -10.78 -7.10 -2.34
N LEU A 137 -11.10 -5.92 -1.81
CA LEU A 137 -10.45 -5.27 -0.68
C LEU A 137 -11.43 -5.15 0.49
N ARG A 138 -10.99 -5.46 1.71
CA ARG A 138 -11.76 -5.20 2.93
C ARG A 138 -11.28 -3.94 3.62
N LEU A 139 -12.22 -3.07 3.97
CA LEU A 139 -11.96 -1.78 4.62
C LEU A 139 -12.19 -1.86 6.14
N LEU A 140 -11.69 -0.85 6.86
CA LEU A 140 -11.78 -0.75 8.32
C LEU A 140 -13.20 -0.64 8.85
N ASP A 141 -14.10 -0.03 8.07
CA ASP A 141 -15.52 0.10 8.39
C ASP A 141 -16.32 -1.19 8.16
N GLY A 142 -15.64 -2.27 7.76
CA GLY A 142 -16.28 -3.53 7.43
C GLY A 142 -16.93 -3.54 6.05
N SER A 143 -16.77 -2.52 5.21
CA SER A 143 -17.21 -2.61 3.82
C SER A 143 -16.26 -3.46 2.98
N GLU A 144 -16.78 -4.00 1.88
CA GLU A 144 -16.03 -4.73 0.87
C GLU A 144 -16.10 -3.95 -0.44
N VAL A 145 -14.94 -3.69 -1.03
CA VAL A 145 -14.83 -3.05 -2.32
C VAL A 145 -14.27 -4.04 -3.32
N MET A 146 -14.99 -4.21 -4.41
CA MET A 146 -14.61 -5.03 -5.56
C MET A 146 -14.09 -4.11 -6.65
N SER A 147 -12.87 -4.34 -7.13
CA SER A 147 -12.26 -3.51 -8.16
C SER A 147 -11.04 -4.19 -8.82
N GLU A 148 -10.35 -3.46 -9.68
CA GLU A 148 -9.08 -3.87 -10.29
C GLU A 148 -7.91 -3.60 -9.32
N PRO A 149 -6.78 -4.32 -9.43
CA PRO A 149 -5.64 -4.15 -8.52
C PRO A 149 -5.14 -2.72 -8.38
N ALA A 150 -5.10 -1.95 -9.48
CA ALA A 150 -4.64 -0.56 -9.45
C ALA A 150 -5.55 0.35 -8.61
N THR A 151 -6.86 0.14 -8.66
CA THR A 151 -7.83 0.86 -7.84
C THR A 151 -7.70 0.46 -6.37
N ILE A 152 -7.52 -0.83 -6.09
CA ILE A 152 -7.30 -1.34 -4.73
C ILE A 152 -6.03 -0.74 -4.12
N GLU A 153 -4.95 -0.67 -4.88
CA GLU A 153 -3.71 -0.02 -4.44
C GLU A 153 -3.95 1.46 -4.12
N ALA A 154 -4.67 2.19 -4.99
CA ALA A 154 -4.98 3.60 -4.75
C ALA A 154 -5.85 3.82 -3.49
N ILE A 155 -6.84 2.95 -3.25
CA ILE A 155 -7.64 2.98 -2.02
C ILE A 155 -6.77 2.68 -0.80
N ALA A 156 -5.87 1.69 -0.88
CA ALA A 156 -5.01 1.32 0.23
C ALA A 156 -3.92 2.34 0.55
N GLU A 157 -3.44 3.09 -0.45
CA GLU A 157 -2.64 4.30 -0.27
C GLU A 157 -3.44 5.43 0.44
N GLY A 158 -4.77 5.29 0.52
CA GLY A 158 -5.73 6.26 1.08
C GLY A 158 -6.01 7.43 0.16
N GLN A 159 -5.94 7.20 -1.15
CA GLN A 159 -6.26 8.20 -2.18
C GLN A 159 -5.48 9.52 -2.06
N LEU A 160 -4.28 9.46 -1.48
CA LEU A 160 -3.37 10.62 -1.40
C LEU A 160 -2.88 11.07 -2.77
N TRP A 161 -2.90 10.17 -3.76
CA TRP A 161 -2.59 10.42 -5.17
C TRP A 161 -3.70 9.90 -6.06
N LEU A 162 -4.33 10.81 -6.81
CA LEU A 162 -5.50 10.55 -7.64
C LEU A 162 -5.10 10.48 -9.11
N GLU A 163 -5.76 9.62 -9.88
CA GLU A 163 -5.61 9.61 -11.34
C GLU A 163 -6.43 10.76 -11.93
N ALA A 164 -5.83 11.56 -12.80
CA ALA A 164 -6.50 12.59 -13.57
C ALA A 164 -6.84 12.06 -14.98
N ARG A 165 -7.89 12.61 -15.59
CA ARG A 165 -8.19 12.38 -17.01
C ARG A 165 -6.96 12.78 -17.85
N GLY A 166 -6.50 11.85 -18.69
CA GLY A 166 -5.21 11.97 -19.39
C GLY A 166 -4.09 11.08 -18.83
N GLY A 167 -4.35 10.37 -17.72
CA GLY A 167 -3.49 9.29 -17.21
C GLY A 167 -2.40 9.71 -16.23
N ALA A 168 -2.25 11.01 -15.94
CA ALA A 168 -1.34 11.49 -14.90
C ALA A 168 -1.91 11.19 -13.50
N ARG A 169 -1.08 10.77 -12.54
CA ARG A 169 -1.45 10.76 -11.12
C ARG A 169 -0.96 12.04 -10.43
N LEU A 170 -1.86 12.74 -9.75
CA LEU A 170 -1.59 14.00 -9.07
C LEU A 170 -1.84 13.86 -7.56
N PRO A 171 -1.14 14.63 -6.70
CA PRO A 171 -1.47 14.68 -5.28
C PRO A 171 -2.90 15.17 -5.09
N ALA A 172 -3.68 14.52 -4.24
CA ALA A 172 -5.07 14.87 -3.96
C ALA A 172 -5.21 16.33 -3.49
N ALA A 173 -4.28 16.79 -2.64
CA ALA A 173 -4.24 18.17 -2.16
C ALA A 173 -4.04 19.21 -3.29
N VAL A 174 -3.22 18.89 -4.29
CA VAL A 174 -2.95 19.79 -5.43
C VAL A 174 -4.18 19.91 -6.33
N LEU A 175 -4.91 18.80 -6.52
CA LEU A 175 -6.17 18.80 -7.28
C LEU A 175 -7.26 19.54 -6.51
N ALA A 176 -7.36 19.32 -5.19
CA ALA A 176 -8.30 20.04 -4.33
C ALA A 176 -8.04 21.56 -4.31
N ASP A 177 -6.78 21.99 -4.27
CA ASP A 177 -6.40 23.40 -4.37
C ASP A 177 -6.83 24.00 -5.72
N ALA A 178 -6.67 23.27 -6.83
CA ALA A 178 -7.14 23.70 -8.14
C ALA A 178 -8.68 23.84 -8.19
N LEU A 179 -9.41 22.88 -7.63
CA LEU A 179 -10.88 22.91 -7.54
C LEU A 179 -11.38 24.07 -6.65
N ALA A 180 -10.61 24.44 -5.63
CA ALA A 180 -10.89 25.58 -4.77
C ALA A 180 -10.45 26.93 -5.36
N GLY A 181 -9.95 26.97 -6.61
CA GLY A 181 -9.51 28.20 -7.28
C GLY A 181 -8.19 28.77 -6.77
N LYS A 182 -7.39 28.00 -6.04
CA LYS A 182 -6.06 28.42 -5.58
C LYS A 182 -5.02 28.23 -6.69
N PRO A 183 -3.88 28.96 -6.64
CA PRO A 183 -2.77 28.73 -7.56
C PRO A 183 -2.30 27.27 -7.52
N SER A 184 -2.47 26.56 -8.63
CA SER A 184 -2.09 25.15 -8.78
C SER A 184 -1.74 24.87 -10.24
N PHE A 185 -0.79 23.97 -10.48
CA PHE A 185 -0.48 23.51 -11.84
C PHE A 185 -1.52 22.53 -12.38
N ALA A 186 -2.42 22.03 -11.52
CA ALA A 186 -3.48 21.09 -11.87
C ALA A 186 -4.78 21.79 -12.34
N VAL A 187 -4.72 23.08 -12.68
CA VAL A 187 -5.88 23.81 -13.22
C VAL A 187 -6.38 23.12 -14.50
N GLY A 188 -7.67 22.83 -14.55
CA GLY A 188 -8.31 22.11 -15.66
C GLY A 188 -8.15 20.58 -15.61
N CYS A 189 -7.37 20.04 -14.68
CA CYS A 189 -7.35 18.60 -14.43
C CYS A 189 -8.66 18.16 -13.78
N VAL A 190 -9.17 17.01 -14.21
CA VAL A 190 -10.38 16.39 -13.66
C VAL A 190 -10.00 15.03 -13.12
N GLU A 191 -10.40 14.71 -11.90
CA GLU A 191 -10.24 13.37 -11.33
C GLU A 191 -10.91 12.34 -12.25
N LYS A 192 -10.19 11.26 -12.52
CA LYS A 192 -10.76 10.06 -13.13
C LYS A 192 -11.37 9.24 -12.00
N PRO A 193 -12.69 8.96 -12.02
CA PRO A 193 -13.31 8.11 -11.01
C PRO A 193 -12.63 6.75 -10.94
N LEU A 194 -12.61 6.17 -9.75
CA LEU A 194 -12.13 4.82 -9.54
C LEU A 194 -12.90 3.84 -10.42
N ALA A 195 -12.17 3.04 -11.21
CA ALA A 195 -12.76 2.16 -12.20
C ALA A 195 -13.35 0.91 -11.54
N HIS A 196 -14.48 0.42 -12.06
CA HIS A 196 -15.11 -0.87 -11.69
C HIS A 196 -15.35 -1.07 -10.19
N THR A 197 -15.49 0.02 -9.43
CA THR A 197 -15.76 -0.04 -8.00
C THR A 197 -17.19 -0.50 -7.75
N LYS A 198 -17.34 -1.71 -7.21
CA LYS A 198 -18.62 -2.25 -6.72
C LYS A 198 -18.51 -2.57 -5.24
N SER A 199 -19.62 -2.54 -4.51
CA SER A 199 -19.64 -3.17 -3.18
C SER A 199 -19.56 -4.69 -3.33
N GLY A 200 -19.02 -5.38 -2.31
CA GLY A 200 -19.02 -6.85 -2.27
C GLY A 200 -20.41 -7.45 -2.50
N THR A 201 -21.45 -6.84 -1.90
CA THR A 201 -22.85 -7.25 -2.09
C THR A 201 -23.33 -7.10 -3.53
N GLN A 202 -23.06 -5.95 -4.18
CA GLN A 202 -23.45 -5.75 -5.57
C GLN A 202 -22.74 -6.75 -6.50
N TRP A 203 -21.45 -6.97 -6.28
CA TRP A 203 -20.68 -7.90 -7.09
C TRP A 203 -21.17 -9.34 -6.94
N ARG A 204 -21.45 -9.80 -5.71
CA ARG A 204 -22.01 -11.14 -5.46
C ARG A 204 -23.37 -11.33 -6.12
N LYS A 205 -24.21 -10.29 -6.13
CA LYS A 205 -25.50 -10.31 -6.83
C LYS A 205 -25.31 -10.48 -8.35
N ASP A 206 -24.31 -9.81 -8.91
CA ASP A 206 -23.99 -9.88 -10.34
C ASP A 206 -23.32 -11.22 -10.72
N ASN A 207 -22.71 -11.93 -9.75
CA ASN A 207 -21.92 -13.15 -9.97
C ASN A 207 -22.31 -14.25 -8.97
N PRO A 208 -23.56 -14.76 -8.99
CA PRO A 208 -24.10 -15.63 -7.94
C PRO A 208 -23.43 -17.01 -7.86
N THR A 209 -22.75 -17.45 -8.92
CA THR A 209 -22.02 -18.72 -8.95
C THR A 209 -20.62 -18.63 -8.35
N MET A 210 -20.13 -17.41 -8.08
CA MET A 210 -18.77 -17.18 -7.59
C MET A 210 -18.79 -17.00 -6.08
N GLN A 211 -18.03 -17.84 -5.36
CA GLN A 211 -17.92 -17.74 -3.92
C GLN A 211 -16.48 -17.92 -3.44
N LEU A 212 -16.10 -17.10 -2.45
CA LEU A 212 -14.91 -17.33 -1.65
C LEU A 212 -15.23 -18.24 -0.47
N ARG A 213 -14.29 -19.13 -0.13
CA ARG A 213 -14.38 -19.93 1.09
C ARG A 213 -14.60 -19.09 2.34
N ALA A 214 -13.93 -17.93 2.43
CA ALA A 214 -14.12 -17.00 3.53
C ALA A 214 -15.57 -16.53 3.67
N TRP A 215 -16.25 -16.21 2.56
CA TRP A 215 -17.66 -15.81 2.61
C TRP A 215 -18.56 -16.94 3.11
N ILE A 216 -18.33 -18.17 2.64
CA ILE A 216 -19.07 -19.36 3.10
C ILE A 216 -18.89 -19.56 4.61
N ASN A 217 -17.64 -19.50 5.09
CA ASN A 217 -17.32 -19.66 6.51
C ASN A 217 -17.99 -18.56 7.36
N GLU A 218 -17.98 -17.31 6.88
CA GLU A 218 -18.60 -16.19 7.58
C GLU A 218 -20.12 -16.27 7.61
N GLU A 219 -20.75 -16.79 6.55
CA GLU A 219 -22.19 -17.04 6.50
C GLU A 219 -22.60 -18.14 7.47
N ILE A 220 -21.84 -19.24 7.53
CA ILE A 220 -22.08 -20.34 8.49
C ILE A 220 -21.90 -19.87 9.93
N GLU A 221 -20.85 -19.11 10.22
CA GLU A 221 -20.54 -18.65 11.57
C GLU A 221 -21.33 -17.39 11.99
N GLY A 222 -21.99 -16.71 11.05
CA GLY A 222 -22.73 -15.47 11.30
C GLY A 222 -21.86 -14.28 11.71
N ARG A 223 -20.53 -14.36 11.54
CA ARG A 223 -19.57 -13.32 11.92
C ARG A 223 -18.46 -13.19 10.88
N ARG A 224 -17.89 -12.00 10.80
CA ARG A 224 -16.71 -11.74 9.96
C ARG A 224 -15.45 -12.34 10.57
N LYS A 225 -14.66 -13.02 9.74
CA LYS A 225 -13.42 -13.70 10.14
C LYS A 225 -12.15 -13.00 9.65
N ILE A 226 -12.27 -12.12 8.64
CA ILE A 226 -11.16 -11.33 8.11
C ILE A 226 -11.56 -9.87 8.05
N SER A 227 -10.79 -9.00 8.68
CA SER A 227 -11.05 -7.57 8.69
C SER A 227 -9.76 -6.79 8.47
N ALA A 228 -9.90 -5.56 8.00
CA ALA A 228 -8.80 -4.61 8.09
C ALA A 228 -8.50 -4.30 9.54
N VAL A 229 -7.21 -4.10 9.84
CA VAL A 229 -6.74 -3.84 11.19
C VAL A 229 -5.73 -2.71 11.20
N ILE A 230 -5.67 -2.00 12.33
CA ILE A 230 -4.60 -1.06 12.63
C ILE A 230 -3.65 -1.77 13.60
N ARG A 231 -2.41 -2.02 13.18
CA ARG A 231 -1.37 -2.56 14.05
C ARG A 231 -0.59 -1.42 14.71
N ARG A 232 -0.22 -1.63 15.97
CA ARG A 232 0.48 -0.68 16.85
C ARG A 232 1.46 -1.45 17.75
N GLY A 233 2.35 -0.71 18.42
CA GLY A 233 3.32 -1.29 19.35
C GLY A 233 4.49 -1.97 18.64
N GLU A 234 5.50 -2.37 19.40
CA GLU A 234 6.77 -2.90 18.89
C GLU A 234 6.59 -4.11 17.97
N ASP A 235 5.71 -5.04 18.34
CA ASP A 235 5.48 -6.28 17.59
C ASP A 235 4.48 -6.12 16.43
N GLY A 236 3.62 -5.09 16.49
CA GLY A 236 2.55 -4.88 15.51
C GLY A 236 2.90 -3.85 14.45
N TYR A 237 3.52 -2.75 14.84
CA TYR A 237 3.96 -1.70 13.92
C TYR A 237 5.04 -2.27 12.98
N LEU A 238 4.88 -2.04 11.68
CA LEU A 238 5.76 -2.58 10.62
C LEU A 238 5.75 -4.11 10.47
N SER A 239 4.93 -4.85 11.22
CA SER A 239 4.81 -6.29 11.04
C SER A 239 4.25 -6.64 9.67
N LEU A 240 4.94 -7.54 8.97
CA LEU A 240 4.51 -8.16 7.71
C LEU A 240 3.72 -9.45 7.93
N GLU A 241 3.27 -9.70 9.17
CA GLU A 241 2.46 -10.88 9.48
C GLU A 241 1.25 -10.97 8.55
N ARG A 242 1.01 -12.17 8.01
CA ARG A 242 -0.07 -12.43 7.06
C ARG A 242 -1.43 -12.28 7.74
N VAL A 243 -2.41 -11.81 6.97
CA VAL A 243 -3.80 -11.82 7.43
C VAL A 243 -4.34 -13.24 7.29
N ARG A 244 -4.85 -13.79 8.38
CA ARG A 244 -5.45 -15.12 8.44
C ARG A 244 -6.92 -15.01 8.83
N GLU A 245 -7.72 -15.99 8.43
CA GLU A 245 -9.04 -16.17 9.04
C GLU A 245 -8.89 -16.42 10.54
N ILE A 246 -9.61 -15.63 11.36
CA ILE A 246 -9.65 -15.84 12.81
C ILE A 246 -10.34 -17.19 13.09
N GLY A 247 -9.63 -18.11 13.71
CA GLY A 247 -10.14 -19.44 14.10
C GLY A 247 -11.15 -19.38 15.25
N TYR A 248 -11.65 -20.55 15.67
CA TYR A 248 -12.40 -20.67 16.92
C TYR A 248 -11.44 -20.50 18.11
N GLY A 249 -11.74 -19.57 19.03
CA GLY A 249 -11.16 -19.53 20.38
C GLY A 249 -9.89 -18.69 20.57
N GLU A 250 -9.93 -17.41 20.20
CA GLU A 250 -9.14 -16.35 20.88
C GLU A 250 -10.09 -15.37 21.57
#